data_AF-A0A832XY46-F1
#
_entry.id   AF-A0A832XY46-F1
#
_cell.length_a   1.000
_cell.length_b   1.000
_cell.length_c   1.000
_cell.angle_alpha   90.00
_cell.angle_beta   90.00
_cell.angle_gamma   90.00
#
_symmetry.space_group_name_H-M   'P 1'
#
loop_
_entity.id
_entity.type
_entity.pdbx_description
1 polymer ?
#
loop_
_entity_poly.entity_id
_entity_poly.type
_entity_poly.pdbx_seq_one_letter_code
_entity_poly.pdbx_strand_id
1 'polypeptide(L)'
;MTYIDQHEVQLLQKFINMLNEESDNGAIVVVEGKRDVNALISVGFKGNIVTLNNFRGMNRLVDSLWEKSKIILMLDMDRKGKYLTHKILMLLQYKGNNINIFYKKTLAMITKGKIRHIEDLTIYNKYITGFNKFDL
;
A
#
# COMPACT_ATOMS: atom_id res chain seq x y z
N MET A 1 -5.26 -11.44 21.80
CA MET A 1 -4.88 -10.04 21.59
C MET A 1 -3.49 -10.04 20.97
N THR A 2 -3.34 -9.60 19.71
CA THR A 2 -2.02 -9.59 19.05
C THR A 2 -1.10 -8.60 19.75
N TYR A 3 0.04 -9.07 20.24
CA TYR A 3 1.05 -8.18 20.83
C TYR A 3 1.75 -7.39 19.73
N ILE A 4 1.68 -6.06 19.82
CA ILE A 4 2.35 -5.10 18.93
C ILE A 4 3.43 -4.40 19.75
N ASP A 5 4.68 -4.60 19.36
CA ASP A 5 5.83 -4.02 20.06
C ASP A 5 6.17 -2.61 19.53
N GLN A 6 6.78 -1.75 20.36
CA GLN A 6 7.07 -0.36 19.98
C GLN A 6 8.03 -0.25 18.79
N HIS A 7 8.97 -1.19 18.63
CA HIS A 7 9.91 -1.18 17.52
C HIS A 7 9.23 -1.49 16.19
N GLU A 8 8.28 -2.43 16.17
CA GLU A 8 7.41 -2.72 15.02
C GLU A 8 6.59 -1.48 14.61
N VAL A 9 6.05 -0.73 15.58
CA VAL A 9 5.34 0.54 15.31
C VAL A 9 6.25 1.58 14.69
N GLN A 10 7.46 1.77 15.20
CA GLN A 10 8.44 2.72 14.67
C GLN A 10 8.87 2.36 13.23
N LEU A 11 9.10 1.07 12.96
CA LEU A 11 9.41 0.60 11.61
C LEU A 11 8.24 0.82 10.65
N LEU A 12 7.01 0.59 11.10
CA LEU A 12 5.81 0.87 10.31
C LEU A 12 5.67 2.37 10.01
N GLN A 13 5.89 3.24 10.98
CA GLN A 13 5.89 4.69 10.76
C GLN A 13 6.94 5.12 9.72
N LYS A 14 8.17 4.61 9.82
CA LYS A 14 9.23 4.85 8.81
C LYS A 14 8.81 4.35 7.42
N PHE A 15 8.17 3.19 7.35
CA PHE A 15 7.65 2.64 6.10
C PHE A 15 6.55 3.52 5.49
N ILE A 16 5.62 4.02 6.30
CA ILE A 16 4.57 4.94 5.83
C ILE A 16 5.16 6.28 5.37
N ASN A 17 6.16 6.82 6.09
CA ASN A 17 6.86 8.03 5.65
C ASN A 17 7.56 7.82 4.31
N MET A 18 8.25 6.70 4.12
CA MET A 18 8.85 6.34 2.83
C MET A 18 7.79 6.24 1.72
N LEU A 19 6.62 5.64 1.97
CA LEU A 19 5.53 5.61 0.98
C LEU A 19 4.99 7.01 0.64
N ASN A 20 4.92 7.89 1.63
CA ASN A 20 4.52 9.29 1.42
C ASN A 20 5.57 10.02 0.56
N GLU A 21 6.87 9.88 0.85
CA GLU A 21 7.94 10.46 0.03
C GLU A 21 7.89 9.97 -1.42
N GLU A 22 7.62 8.68 -1.64
CA GLU A 22 7.41 8.15 -2.99
C GLU A 22 6.23 8.82 -3.70
N SER A 23 5.14 9.05 -2.96
CA SER A 23 3.94 9.68 -3.50
C SER A 23 4.17 11.16 -3.81
N ASP A 24 4.91 11.87 -2.97
CA ASP A 24 5.33 13.26 -3.18
C ASP A 24 6.21 13.38 -4.44
N ASN A 25 6.99 12.35 -4.74
CA ASN A 25 7.76 12.21 -5.98
C ASN A 25 6.93 11.69 -7.18
N GLY A 26 5.60 11.68 -7.06
CA GLY A 26 4.67 11.35 -8.14
C GLY A 26 4.32 9.87 -8.27
N ALA A 27 4.75 9.01 -7.34
CA ALA A 27 4.31 7.62 -7.32
C ALA A 27 2.82 7.52 -7.00
N ILE A 28 2.19 6.46 -7.51
CA ILE A 28 0.81 6.11 -7.19
C ILE A 28 0.75 4.74 -6.53
N VAL A 29 0.00 4.63 -5.44
CA VAL A 29 -0.24 3.35 -4.78
C VAL A 29 -1.50 2.71 -5.34
N VAL A 30 -1.44 1.42 -5.68
CA VAL A 30 -2.58 0.65 -6.18
C VAL A 30 -2.95 -0.43 -5.17
N VAL A 31 -4.22 -0.44 -4.76
CA VAL A 31 -4.80 -1.41 -3.81
C VAL A 31 -6.05 -2.06 -4.39
N GLU A 32 -6.56 -3.14 -3.79
CA GLU A 32 -7.75 -3.82 -4.31
C GLU A 32 -9.02 -3.00 -4.09
N GLY A 33 -9.23 -2.49 -2.87
CA GLY A 33 -10.51 -1.88 -2.50
C GLY A 33 -10.44 -0.75 -1.48
N LYS A 34 -11.62 -0.20 -1.16
CA LYS A 34 -11.77 0.94 -0.23
C LYS A 34 -11.33 0.62 1.21
N ARG A 35 -11.44 -0.65 1.64
CA ARG A 35 -10.98 -1.06 2.97
C ARG A 35 -9.46 -0.92 3.10
N ASP A 36 -8.71 -1.26 2.06
CA ASP A 36 -7.26 -1.06 2.00
C ASP A 36 -6.88 0.43 2.03
N VAL A 37 -7.61 1.27 1.27
CA VAL A 37 -7.44 2.73 1.29
C VAL A 37 -7.60 3.27 2.70
N ASN A 38 -8.70 2.94 3.35
CA ASN A 38 -9.00 3.41 4.71
C ASN A 38 -7.93 2.93 5.71
N ALA A 39 -7.44 1.70 5.55
CA ALA A 39 -6.41 1.16 6.41
C ALA A 39 -5.08 1.92 6.25
N LEU A 40 -4.63 2.19 5.03
CA LEU A 40 -3.44 3.01 4.75
C LEU A 40 -3.57 4.43 5.32
N ILE A 41 -4.73 5.07 5.11
CA ILE A 41 -4.99 6.42 5.64
C ILE A 41 -4.96 6.41 7.18
N SER A 42 -5.55 5.38 7.81
CA SER A 42 -5.59 5.27 9.28
C SER A 42 -4.22 5.16 9.93
N VAL A 43 -3.20 4.74 9.18
CA VAL A 43 -1.81 4.64 9.66
C VAL A 43 -0.92 5.78 9.17
N GLY A 44 -1.50 6.83 8.59
CA GLY A 44 -0.81 8.07 8.24
C GLY A 44 -0.34 8.21 6.80
N PHE A 45 -0.77 7.33 5.89
CA PHE A 45 -0.52 7.51 4.46
C PHE A 45 -1.38 8.66 3.90
N LYS A 46 -0.77 9.55 3.13
CA LYS A 46 -1.37 10.78 2.58
C LYS A 46 -1.28 10.88 1.06
N GLY A 47 -0.59 9.94 0.42
CA GLY A 47 -0.35 9.95 -1.02
C GLY A 47 -1.56 9.54 -1.86
N ASN A 48 -1.37 9.56 -3.18
CA ASN A 48 -2.39 9.20 -4.15
C ASN A 48 -2.62 7.68 -4.18
N ILE A 49 -3.89 7.26 -4.02
CA ILE A 49 -4.29 5.85 -4.08
C ILE A 49 -5.29 5.61 -5.19
N VAL A 50 -5.10 4.51 -5.91
CA VAL A 50 -6.02 4.00 -6.93
C VAL A 50 -6.51 2.61 -6.50
N THR A 51 -7.82 2.37 -6.57
CA THR A 51 -8.40 1.07 -6.21
C THR A 51 -8.80 0.28 -7.45
N LEU A 52 -8.45 -1.00 -7.51
CA LEU A 52 -8.82 -1.87 -8.63
C LEU A 52 -10.35 -2.01 -8.76
N ASN A 53 -11.06 -2.12 -7.64
CA ASN A 53 -12.52 -2.27 -7.63
C ASN A 53 -13.29 -1.06 -8.19
N ASN A 54 -12.67 0.12 -8.30
CA ASN A 54 -13.34 1.29 -8.90
C ASN A 54 -13.37 1.23 -10.44
N PHE A 55 -12.58 0.34 -11.07
CA PHE A 55 -12.51 0.27 -12.52
C PHE A 55 -13.45 -0.79 -13.07
N ARG A 56 -14.23 -0.42 -14.10
CA ARG A 56 -15.07 -1.32 -14.90
C ARG A 56 -14.24 -2.16 -15.88
N GLY A 57 -13.07 -2.66 -15.45
CA GLY A 57 -12.14 -3.44 -16.27
C GLY A 57 -10.72 -2.89 -16.27
N MET A 58 -9.78 -3.76 -16.65
CA MET A 58 -8.33 -3.52 -16.57
C MET A 58 -7.81 -2.41 -17.49
N ASN A 59 -8.44 -2.18 -18.64
CA ASN A 59 -7.98 -1.16 -19.59
C ASN A 59 -8.06 0.24 -18.98
N ARG A 60 -9.18 0.56 -18.31
CA ARG A 60 -9.34 1.88 -17.65
C ARG A 60 -8.35 2.09 -16.51
N LEU A 61 -7.99 1.02 -15.79
CA LEU A 61 -6.94 1.09 -14.79
C LEU A 61 -5.60 1.43 -15.46
N VAL A 62 -5.23 0.69 -16.50
CA VAL A 62 -3.99 0.91 -17.25
C VAL A 62 -3.91 2.33 -17.79
N ASP A 63 -4.99 2.85 -18.39
CA ASP A 63 -5.07 4.23 -18.86
C ASP A 63 -4.81 5.23 -17.73
N SER A 64 -5.40 5.01 -16.54
CA SER A 64 -5.19 5.89 -15.38
C SER A 64 -3.77 5.84 -14.80
N LEU A 65 -3.06 4.74 -15.05
CA LEU A 65 -1.68 4.51 -14.62
C LEU A 65 -0.65 4.90 -15.69
N TRP A 66 -1.09 5.14 -16.93
CA TRP A 66 -0.21 5.32 -18.09
C TRP A 66 0.64 6.59 -18.01
N GLU A 67 0.24 7.62 -17.29
CA GLU A 67 1.03 8.85 -17.13
C GLU A 67 1.88 8.85 -15.84
N LYS A 68 1.80 7.81 -15.02
CA LYS A 68 2.48 7.77 -13.72
C LYS A 68 3.94 7.34 -13.86
N SER A 69 4.84 8.09 -13.20
CA SER A 69 6.28 7.85 -13.20
C SER A 69 6.65 6.59 -12.41
N LYS A 70 5.90 6.28 -11.35
CA LYS A 70 6.06 5.09 -10.53
C LYS A 70 4.72 4.56 -10.04
N ILE A 71 4.56 3.24 -10.05
CA ILE A 71 3.34 2.54 -9.64
C ILE A 71 3.75 1.54 -8.56
N ILE A 72 3.22 1.70 -7.36
CA ILE A 72 3.48 0.80 -6.22
C ILE A 72 2.26 -0.10 -6.05
N LEU A 73 2.43 -1.40 -6.32
CA LEU A 73 1.36 -2.37 -6.15
C LEU A 73 1.35 -2.91 -4.71
N MET A 74 0.29 -2.62 -3.98
CA MET A 74 0.04 -3.12 -2.62
C MET A 74 -1.15 -4.08 -2.62
N LEU A 75 -1.11 -5.08 -3.50
CA LEU A 75 -2.13 -6.12 -3.60
C LEU A 75 -1.86 -7.28 -2.63
N ASP A 76 -2.88 -8.07 -2.35
CA ASP A 76 -2.75 -9.22 -1.45
C ASP A 76 -1.99 -10.38 -2.11
N MET A 77 -1.28 -11.15 -1.29
CA MET A 77 -0.45 -12.26 -1.77
C MET A 77 -1.24 -13.57 -1.96
N ASP A 78 -2.56 -13.48 -2.02
CA ASP A 78 -3.44 -14.61 -2.32
C ASP A 78 -3.46 -14.91 -3.83
N ARG A 79 -4.26 -15.91 -4.23
CA ARG A 79 -4.36 -16.33 -5.63
C ARG A 79 -4.86 -15.19 -6.54
N LYS A 80 -5.81 -14.38 -6.07
CA LYS A 80 -6.43 -13.31 -6.85
C LYS A 80 -5.47 -12.13 -7.00
N GLY A 81 -4.87 -11.67 -5.91
CA GLY A 81 -3.92 -10.55 -5.94
C GLY A 81 -2.66 -10.88 -6.73
N LYS A 82 -2.18 -12.13 -6.70
CA LYS A 82 -1.09 -12.61 -7.59
C LYS A 82 -1.49 -12.56 -9.06
N TYR A 83 -2.68 -13.04 -9.41
CA TYR A 83 -3.20 -12.96 -10.77
C TYR A 83 -3.31 -11.51 -11.25
N LEU A 84 -3.84 -10.61 -10.43
CA LEU A 84 -3.96 -9.19 -10.74
C LEU A 84 -2.60 -8.53 -10.92
N THR A 85 -1.64 -8.81 -10.03
CA THR A 85 -0.25 -8.33 -10.14
C THR A 85 0.35 -8.73 -11.48
N HIS A 86 0.27 -10.02 -11.83
CA HIS A 86 0.79 -10.52 -13.10
C HIS A 86 0.12 -9.86 -14.31
N LYS A 87 -1.21 -9.69 -14.26
CA LYS A 87 -1.97 -9.04 -15.33
C LYS A 87 -1.59 -7.57 -15.51
N ILE A 88 -1.41 -6.81 -14.43
CA ILE A 88 -0.94 -5.42 -14.48
C ILE A 88 0.45 -5.34 -15.09
N LEU A 89 1.37 -6.20 -14.65
CA LEU A 89 2.74 -6.25 -15.17
C LEU A 89 2.78 -6.53 -16.68
N MET A 90 1.96 -7.46 -17.17
CA MET A 90 1.85 -7.76 -18.59
C MET A 90 1.29 -6.57 -19.40
N LEU A 91 0.22 -5.93 -18.92
CA LEU A 91 -0.41 -4.82 -19.63
C LEU A 91 0.45 -3.55 -19.64
N LEU A 92 1.26 -3.36 -18.60
CA LEU A 92 2.16 -2.22 -18.46
C LEU A 92 3.62 -2.60 -18.72
N GLN A 93 3.91 -3.68 -19.43
CA GLN A 93 5.28 -4.14 -19.67
C GLN A 93 6.20 -3.06 -20.27
N TYR A 94 5.65 -2.17 -21.11
CA TYR A 94 6.37 -1.05 -21.72
C TYR A 94 6.76 0.07 -20.73
N LYS A 95 6.17 0.08 -19.53
CA LYS A 95 6.57 0.97 -18.42
C LYS A 95 7.86 0.50 -17.74
N GLY A 96 8.39 -0.68 -18.09
CA GLY A 96 9.65 -1.20 -17.55
C GLY A 96 9.67 -1.27 -16.02
N ASN A 97 10.73 -0.75 -15.40
CA ASN A 97 11.00 -0.81 -13.95
C ASN A 97 10.14 0.14 -13.09
N ASN A 98 9.16 0.82 -13.69
CA ASN A 98 8.34 1.80 -12.97
C ASN A 98 7.25 1.16 -12.11
N ILE A 99 7.09 -0.17 -12.14
CA ILE A 99 6.16 -0.92 -11.30
C ILE A 99 6.93 -1.60 -10.17
N ASN A 100 6.57 -1.28 -8.93
CA ASN A 100 7.23 -1.77 -7.74
C ASN A 100 6.28 -2.64 -6.90
N ILE A 101 6.67 -3.89 -6.67
CA ILE A 101 5.94 -4.87 -5.84
C ILE A 101 6.63 -5.13 -4.49
N PHE A 102 7.76 -4.48 -4.21
CA PHE A 102 8.60 -4.75 -3.04
C PHE A 102 7.98 -4.24 -1.74
N TYR A 103 7.24 -3.13 -1.76
CA TYR A 103 6.65 -2.53 -0.55
C TYR A 103 5.72 -3.48 0.22
N LYS A 104 4.96 -4.34 -0.48
CA LYS A 104 4.12 -5.35 0.18
C LYS A 104 4.96 -6.38 0.94
N LYS A 105 6.09 -6.80 0.38
CA LYS A 105 7.03 -7.72 1.03
C LYS A 105 7.67 -7.06 2.26
N THR A 106 8.10 -5.80 2.13
CA THR A 106 8.65 -5.01 3.24
C THR A 106 7.63 -4.87 4.37
N LEU A 107 6.37 -4.59 4.06
CA LEU A 107 5.31 -4.51 5.06
C LEU A 107 5.10 -5.85 5.80
N ALA A 108 5.09 -6.97 5.08
CA ALA A 108 4.97 -8.29 5.68
C ALA A 108 6.16 -8.60 6.62
N MET A 109 7.38 -8.16 6.26
CA MET A 109 8.58 -8.31 7.10
C MET A 109 8.49 -7.47 8.37
N ILE A 110 8.17 -6.17 8.25
CA ILE A 110 8.03 -5.25 9.39
C ILE A 110 7.03 -5.80 10.41
N THR A 111 5.90 -6.27 9.90
CA THR A 111 4.78 -6.76 10.72
C THR A 111 4.93 -8.23 11.14
N LYS A 112 6.08 -8.86 10.85
CA LYS A 112 6.37 -10.27 11.17
C LYS A 112 5.26 -11.23 10.69
N GLY A 113 4.65 -10.92 9.55
CA GLY A 113 3.55 -11.69 8.96
C GLY A 113 2.17 -11.51 9.61
N LYS A 114 2.02 -10.60 10.59
CA LYS A 114 0.72 -10.26 11.21
C LYS A 114 -0.23 -9.61 10.21
N ILE A 115 0.31 -8.85 9.25
CA ILE A 115 -0.46 -8.19 8.20
C ILE A 115 -0.33 -9.00 6.92
N ARG A 116 -1.41 -9.69 6.56
CA ARG A 116 -1.51 -10.44 5.30
C ARG A 116 -2.30 -9.64 4.27
N HIS A 117 -3.39 -9.02 4.71
CA HIS A 117 -4.23 -8.14 3.91
C HIS A 117 -3.94 -6.67 4.27
N ILE A 118 -4.02 -5.75 3.31
CA ILE A 118 -3.78 -4.32 3.62
C ILE A 118 -4.82 -3.79 4.61
N GLU A 119 -6.07 -4.24 4.52
CA GLU A 119 -7.13 -3.88 5.48
C GLU A 119 -6.81 -4.23 6.95
N ASP A 120 -5.94 -5.22 7.19
CA ASP A 120 -5.50 -5.61 8.54
C ASP A 120 -4.63 -4.52 9.20
N LEU A 121 -4.07 -3.55 8.45
CA LEU A 121 -3.25 -2.46 9.01
C LEU A 121 -4.00 -1.63 10.06
N THR A 122 -5.33 -1.65 10.04
CA THR A 122 -6.19 -0.98 11.01
C THR A 122 -5.87 -1.35 12.47
N ILE A 123 -5.27 -2.53 12.74
CA ILE A 123 -4.83 -2.91 14.09
C ILE A 123 -3.76 -1.96 14.67
N TYR A 124 -2.99 -1.27 13.81
CA TYR A 124 -1.96 -0.33 14.21
C TYR A 124 -2.47 1.08 14.46
N ASN A 125 -3.71 1.40 14.07
CA ASN A 125 -4.29 2.74 14.17
C ASN A 125 -4.08 3.35 15.57
N LYS A 126 -4.51 2.64 16.62
CA LYS A 126 -4.39 3.08 18.01
C LYS A 126 -2.94 3.29 18.50
N TYR A 127 -1.96 2.67 17.85
CA TYR A 127 -0.54 2.80 18.21
C TYR A 127 0.14 3.91 17.43
N ILE A 128 -0.35 4.27 16.24
CA ILE A 128 0.22 5.34 15.43
C ILE A 128 -0.45 6.68 15.75
N THR A 129 -1.77 6.72 15.89
CA THR A 129 -2.51 7.94 16.25
C THR A 129 -2.39 8.29 17.74
N GLY A 130 -2.02 7.32 18.58
CA GLY A 130 -1.89 7.49 20.03
C GLY A 130 -0.69 8.34 20.46
N PHE A 131 0.34 8.48 19.61
CA PHE A 131 1.51 9.33 19.92
C PHE A 131 1.24 10.82 19.68
N ASN A 132 0.28 11.19 18.83
CA ASN A 132 -0.01 12.60 18.51
C ASN A 132 -0.98 13.28 19.48
N LYS A 133 -1.38 12.64 20.59
CA LYS A 133 -2.35 13.22 21.56
C LYS A 133 -1.74 13.73 22.86
N PHE A 134 -0.44 13.62 23.07
CA PHE A 134 0.21 14.07 24.31
C PHE A 134 1.38 15.06 24.11
N ASP A 135 1.68 15.46 22.87
CA ASP A 135 2.75 16.41 22.56
C ASP A 135 2.21 17.72 21.93
N LEU A 136 1.15 18.29 22.52
CA LEU A 136 0.72 19.68 22.31
C LEU A 136 0.37 20.34 23.65
#